data_AF-A0A2E6VC45-F1
#
_entry.id   AF-A0A2E6VC45-F1
#
_cell.length_a   1.000
_cell.length_b   1.000
_cell.length_c   1.000
_cell.angle_alpha   90.00
_cell.angle_beta   90.00
_cell.angle_gamma   90.00
#
_symmetry.space_group_name_H-M   'P 1'
#
loop_
_entity.id
_entity.type
_entity.pdbx_description
1 polymer ?
#
loop_
_entity_poly.entity_id
_entity_poly.type
_entity_poly.pdbx_seq_one_letter_code
_entity_poly.pdbx_strand_id
1 'polypeptide(L)'
;MEYKFYCFKELKYMPQPESSYWCWAACLSKMVIGLKSPSTFGRTQCEIVSQYRSNFIDNSRFNCCTKDNTIPIGCDLPLKETDLVEVYDRSGFDTEEIQIFNLDNFEYIKTTLKKCQSPIVLKIRIDRSAHMNLITGYGEKGDCKYILVTDPQNSIGETYYKINEFRRKINVESAWATKVKDNNLDEDKALQRSLNFIDEFIEKFQDSIYDFSRDSIIDRTLLLDPWSYLSYKDPSILAQLINDLLNKKSYNDDTELKEVFKLIIDNIQTKNIKNNLQKTFCWPYINKTIFRLKDLNYIDENLLGNKIDNEGINLSVFNRIKRGNAFTVLKNYAITIQLELKENIIYVKPVKFPFNYSINTEWQNYNDFMTSLVSLPTIEYFAEDRTRPMGDAKLNM
;
A
#
# COMPACT_ATOMS: atom_id res chain seq x y z
N MET A 1 -27.37 2.12 -12.18
CA MET A 1 -27.08 3.28 -11.31
C MET A 1 -25.77 3.87 -11.79
N GLU A 2 -25.70 5.16 -12.06
CA GLU A 2 -24.51 5.80 -12.68
C GLU A 2 -23.40 5.98 -11.63
N TYR A 3 -22.18 5.51 -11.94
CA TYR A 3 -21.00 5.69 -11.09
C TYR A 3 -20.32 7.02 -11.42
N LYS A 4 -20.12 7.90 -10.42
CA LYS A 4 -19.47 9.21 -10.62
C LYS A 4 -18.23 9.32 -9.75
N PHE A 5 -17.11 8.80 -10.22
CA PHE A 5 -15.84 8.78 -9.51
C PHE A 5 -14.77 9.54 -10.30
N TYR A 6 -14.05 10.41 -9.62
CA TYR A 6 -13.05 11.30 -10.19
C TYR A 6 -11.77 11.29 -9.37
N CYS A 7 -10.63 11.32 -10.05
CA CYS A 7 -9.31 11.42 -9.42
C CYS A 7 -8.36 12.24 -10.30
N PHE A 8 -7.26 12.72 -9.74
CA PHE A 8 -6.24 13.39 -10.55
C PHE A 8 -5.53 12.41 -11.48
N LYS A 9 -5.34 12.83 -12.73
CA LYS A 9 -4.60 12.08 -13.75
C LYS A 9 -3.16 11.88 -13.32
N GLU A 10 -2.57 10.77 -13.77
CA GLU A 10 -1.13 10.52 -13.73
C GLU A 10 -0.45 10.52 -12.34
N LEU A 11 -1.22 10.66 -11.24
CA LEU A 11 -0.75 10.47 -9.87
C LEU A 11 -0.43 8.98 -9.60
N LYS A 12 0.80 8.57 -9.90
CA LYS A 12 1.28 7.21 -9.59
C LYS A 12 1.51 7.04 -8.08
N TYR A 13 1.35 5.82 -7.58
CA TYR A 13 1.74 5.49 -6.22
C TYR A 13 3.24 5.74 -6.03
N MET A 14 3.60 6.35 -4.90
CA MET A 14 4.97 6.66 -4.54
C MET A 14 5.18 6.26 -3.08
N PRO A 15 5.81 5.10 -2.82
CA PRO A 15 6.07 4.67 -1.45
C PRO A 15 7.13 5.57 -0.82
N GLN A 16 6.99 5.88 0.46
CA GLN A 16 8.11 6.38 1.24
C GLN A 16 9.12 5.25 1.49
N PRO A 17 10.42 5.56 1.71
CA PRO A 17 11.36 4.60 2.26
C PRO A 17 10.89 4.05 3.61
N GLU A 18 11.17 2.78 3.87
CA GLU A 18 10.83 2.12 5.12
C GLU A 18 11.49 2.84 6.32
N SER A 19 10.75 2.96 7.42
CA SER A 19 11.22 3.57 8.67
C SER A 19 11.80 4.98 8.53
N SER A 20 11.29 5.77 7.58
CA SER A 20 11.71 7.16 7.35
C SER A 20 10.61 8.19 7.64
N TYR A 21 11.02 9.43 7.88
CA TYR A 21 10.13 10.60 8.01
C TYR A 21 9.75 11.22 6.66
N TRP A 22 9.97 10.53 5.53
CA TRP A 22 9.82 11.08 4.18
C TRP A 22 8.40 10.97 3.60
N CYS A 23 7.38 10.70 4.41
CA CYS A 23 5.97 10.69 3.97
C CYS A 23 5.59 11.96 3.19
N TRP A 24 6.06 13.12 3.65
CA TRP A 24 5.80 14.42 3.05
C TRP A 24 6.49 14.58 1.69
N ALA A 25 7.73 14.10 1.57
CA ALA A 25 8.49 14.13 0.33
C ALA A 25 7.90 13.16 -0.71
N ALA A 26 7.41 11.99 -0.28
CA ALA A 26 6.68 11.05 -1.12
C ALA A 26 5.38 11.66 -1.66
N CYS A 27 4.60 12.33 -0.80
CA CYS A 27 3.40 13.04 -1.20
C CYS A 27 3.68 14.16 -2.20
N LEU A 28 4.65 15.02 -1.89
CA LEU A 28 5.01 16.16 -2.74
C LEU A 28 5.60 15.70 -4.08
N SER A 29 6.47 14.69 -4.10
CA SER A 29 7.03 14.16 -5.34
C SER A 29 5.95 13.51 -6.22
N LYS A 30 4.99 12.78 -5.62
CA LYS A 30 3.81 12.28 -6.33
C LYS A 30 3.04 13.41 -7.02
N MET A 31 2.83 14.53 -6.33
CA MET A 31 2.16 15.71 -6.89
C MET A 31 2.99 16.38 -8.00
N VAL A 32 4.27 16.65 -7.76
CA VAL A 32 5.16 17.30 -8.74
C VAL A 32 5.19 16.51 -10.06
N ILE A 33 5.38 15.20 -9.98
CA ILE A 33 5.47 14.34 -11.17
C ILE A 33 4.10 14.21 -11.85
N GLY A 34 3.07 13.84 -11.09
CA GLY A 34 1.78 13.48 -11.68
C GLY A 34 0.98 14.67 -12.18
N LEU A 35 1.15 15.85 -11.56
CA LEU A 35 0.49 17.10 -11.99
C LEU A 35 1.38 17.96 -12.89
N LYS A 36 2.55 17.44 -13.29
CA LYS A 36 3.52 18.13 -14.16
C LYS A 36 3.82 19.55 -13.66
N SER A 37 4.07 19.67 -12.36
CA SER A 37 4.38 20.96 -11.74
C SER A 37 5.49 21.68 -12.51
N PRO A 38 5.43 23.03 -12.64
CA PRO A 38 6.49 23.81 -13.27
C PRO A 38 7.80 23.85 -12.46
N SER A 39 7.83 23.24 -11.28
CA SER A 39 9.03 23.17 -10.44
C SER A 39 10.22 22.54 -11.16
N THR A 40 11.39 23.16 -11.00
CA THR A 40 12.67 22.64 -11.49
C THR A 40 13.28 21.56 -10.58
N PHE A 41 12.67 21.28 -9.43
CA PHE A 41 13.08 20.26 -8.48
C PHE A 41 11.88 19.45 -7.96
N GLY A 42 12.17 18.34 -7.28
CA GLY A 42 11.14 17.55 -6.60
C GLY A 42 10.56 16.42 -7.44
N ARG A 43 11.29 16.02 -8.48
CA ARG A 43 10.97 14.81 -9.26
C ARG A 43 11.34 13.54 -8.50
N THR A 44 12.15 13.64 -7.46
CA THR A 44 12.43 12.54 -6.54
C THR A 44 12.33 13.00 -5.10
N GLN A 45 12.03 12.07 -4.18
CA GLN A 45 11.93 12.37 -2.74
C GLN A 45 13.26 12.90 -2.17
N CYS A 46 14.40 12.35 -2.61
CA CYS A 46 15.70 12.76 -2.14
C CYS A 46 16.08 14.18 -2.60
N GLU A 47 15.67 14.61 -3.80
CA GLU A 47 15.83 15.99 -4.25
C GLU A 47 15.06 16.96 -3.35
N ILE A 48 13.81 16.62 -3.03
CA ILE A 48 12.96 17.41 -2.14
C ILE A 48 13.63 17.58 -0.78
N VAL A 49 14.09 16.48 -0.19
CA VAL A 49 14.71 16.50 1.15
C VAL A 49 16.05 17.26 1.13
N SER A 50 16.85 17.11 0.07
CA SER A 50 18.10 17.88 -0.10
C SER A 50 17.83 19.38 -0.15
N GLN A 51 16.80 19.78 -0.90
CA GLN A 51 16.39 21.18 -1.01
C GLN A 51 15.82 21.71 0.30
N TYR A 52 14.98 20.94 0.99
CA TYR A 52 14.46 21.33 2.29
C TYR A 52 15.58 21.51 3.32
N ARG A 53 16.52 20.56 3.40
CA ARG A 53 17.68 20.68 4.27
C ARG A 53 18.49 21.96 3.97
N SER A 54 18.83 22.17 2.70
CA SER A 54 19.66 23.31 2.26
C SER A 54 19.00 24.67 2.52
N ASN A 55 17.67 24.75 2.50
CA ASN A 55 16.95 26.01 2.60
C ASN A 55 16.44 26.31 4.03
N PHE A 56 16.19 25.29 4.85
CA PHE A 56 15.49 25.45 6.14
C PHE A 56 16.25 24.91 7.35
N ILE A 57 17.26 24.05 7.18
CA ILE A 57 17.97 23.43 8.30
C ILE A 57 19.42 23.89 8.36
N ASP A 58 20.17 23.73 7.28
CA ASP A 58 21.58 24.09 7.20
C ASP A 58 21.89 24.54 5.76
N ASN A 59 22.55 25.69 5.60
CA ASN A 59 22.93 26.26 4.31
C ASN A 59 24.03 25.46 3.59
N SER A 60 24.49 24.34 4.15
CA SER A 60 25.36 23.39 3.44
C SER A 60 24.61 22.69 2.31
N ARG A 61 25.18 22.68 1.11
CA ARG A 61 24.67 21.90 -0.05
C ARG A 61 24.91 20.42 0.19
N PHE A 62 24.13 19.81 1.07
CA PHE A 62 24.19 18.40 1.37
C PHE A 62 23.24 17.62 0.45
N ASN A 63 23.75 16.63 -0.27
CA ASN A 63 22.96 15.83 -1.20
C ASN A 63 22.41 14.58 -0.48
N CYS A 64 21.10 14.49 -0.37
CA CYS A 64 20.40 13.33 0.19
C CYS A 64 20.14 12.22 -0.84
N CYS A 65 20.48 12.42 -2.12
CA CYS A 65 20.37 11.39 -3.15
C CYS A 65 21.61 10.50 -3.18
N THR A 66 21.43 9.21 -2.93
CA THR A 66 22.45 8.16 -3.08
C THR A 66 22.17 7.31 -4.31
N LYS A 67 23.19 6.60 -4.80
CA LYS A 67 23.04 5.64 -5.91
C LYS A 67 22.33 4.35 -5.48
N ASP A 68 22.37 4.01 -4.20
CA ASP A 68 21.94 2.70 -3.68
C ASP A 68 20.57 2.75 -2.98
N ASN A 69 19.79 3.82 -3.18
CA ASN A 69 18.50 4.07 -2.52
C ASN A 69 18.56 4.08 -0.97
N THR A 70 19.74 4.21 -0.38
CA THR A 70 19.92 4.35 1.07
C THR A 70 19.74 5.81 1.48
N ILE A 71 19.12 6.06 2.63
CA ILE A 71 19.00 7.42 3.18
C ILE A 71 20.33 7.76 3.88
N PRO A 72 21.05 8.82 3.46
CA PRO A 72 22.27 9.25 4.14
C PRO A 72 22.02 9.65 5.60
N ILE A 73 23.05 9.51 6.43
CA ILE A 73 23.02 9.99 7.81
C ILE A 73 22.66 11.49 7.83
N GLY A 74 21.63 11.84 8.62
CA GLY A 74 21.11 13.21 8.73
C GLY A 74 20.16 13.65 7.62
N CYS A 75 19.84 12.78 6.66
CA CYS A 75 18.81 13.06 5.65
C CYS A 75 17.42 12.53 6.01
N ASP A 76 17.28 11.73 7.06
CA ASP A 76 15.98 11.32 7.57
C ASP A 76 15.32 12.48 8.36
N LEU A 77 14.72 13.42 7.63
CA LEU A 77 14.27 14.70 8.14
C LEU A 77 12.74 14.82 8.09
N PRO A 78 12.09 15.11 9.23
CA PRO A 78 10.67 15.47 9.22
C PRO A 78 10.48 16.89 8.66
N LEU A 79 9.37 17.11 7.97
CA LEU A 79 8.92 18.45 7.60
C LEU A 79 8.30 19.13 8.82
N LYS A 80 8.80 20.31 9.18
CA LYS A 80 8.13 21.15 10.17
C LYS A 80 6.87 21.75 9.56
N GLU A 81 5.81 21.80 10.35
CA GLU A 81 4.51 22.31 9.89
C GLU A 81 4.58 23.77 9.43
N THR A 82 5.40 24.60 10.10
CA THR A 82 5.66 26.00 9.74
C THR A 82 6.26 26.17 8.36
N ASP A 83 6.92 25.13 7.83
CA ASP A 83 7.69 25.20 6.60
C ASP A 83 6.89 24.62 5.42
N LEU A 84 5.72 24.01 5.68
CA LEU A 84 4.95 23.27 4.68
C LEU A 84 4.50 24.14 3.51
N VAL A 85 3.91 25.31 3.80
CA VAL A 85 3.41 26.22 2.78
C VAL A 85 4.55 26.64 1.85
N GLU A 86 5.67 27.10 2.41
CA GLU A 86 6.81 27.54 1.61
C GLU A 86 7.42 26.40 0.77
N VAL A 87 7.54 25.20 1.33
CA VAL A 87 8.06 24.03 0.61
C VAL A 87 7.17 23.66 -0.59
N TYR A 88 5.85 23.66 -0.41
CA TYR A 88 4.90 23.35 -1.48
C TYR A 88 4.82 24.47 -2.52
N ASP A 89 4.83 25.74 -2.10
CA ASP A 89 4.86 26.91 -2.98
C ASP A 89 6.10 26.91 -3.88
N ARG A 90 7.29 26.66 -3.31
CA ARG A 90 8.54 26.52 -4.07
C ARG A 90 8.48 25.34 -5.06
N SER A 91 7.66 24.34 -4.76
CA SER A 91 7.42 23.17 -5.62
C SER A 91 6.28 23.39 -6.63
N GLY A 92 5.81 24.63 -6.79
CA GLY A 92 4.86 25.03 -7.83
C GLY A 92 3.38 24.89 -7.45
N PHE A 93 3.06 24.79 -6.15
CA PHE A 93 1.69 24.66 -5.67
C PHE A 93 1.31 25.82 -4.75
N ASP A 94 0.33 26.63 -5.14
CA ASP A 94 -0.25 27.67 -4.27
C ASP A 94 -0.98 26.98 -3.11
N THR A 95 -0.51 27.20 -1.88
CA THR A 95 -0.88 26.39 -0.71
C THR A 95 -1.49 27.23 0.40
N GLU A 96 -2.68 26.84 0.86
CA GLU A 96 -3.37 27.47 1.99
C GLU A 96 -3.82 26.44 3.02
N GLU A 97 -3.64 26.75 4.30
CA GLU A 97 -4.19 25.93 5.39
C GLU A 97 -5.72 26.05 5.40
N ILE A 98 -6.39 24.91 5.55
CA ILE A 98 -7.84 24.82 5.64
C ILE A 98 -8.28 24.26 6.98
N GLN A 99 -9.42 24.73 7.46
CA GLN A 99 -9.97 24.26 8.72
C GLN A 99 -10.41 22.79 8.62
N ILE A 100 -9.99 21.97 9.58
CA ILE A 100 -10.20 20.51 9.57
C ILE A 100 -11.69 20.13 9.53
N PHE A 101 -12.56 20.91 10.18
CA PHE A 101 -14.01 20.66 10.18
C PHE A 101 -14.62 20.74 8.77
N ASN A 102 -13.97 21.44 7.83
CA ASN A 102 -14.42 21.45 6.44
C ASN A 102 -14.27 20.08 5.77
N LEU A 103 -13.39 19.21 6.28
CA LEU A 103 -13.22 17.84 5.79
C LEU A 103 -14.35 16.90 6.21
N ASP A 104 -15.29 17.34 7.06
CA ASP A 104 -16.54 16.61 7.33
C ASP A 104 -17.56 16.80 6.19
N ASN A 105 -17.37 17.82 5.35
CA ASN A 105 -18.29 18.17 4.28
C ASN A 105 -17.79 17.66 2.92
N PHE A 106 -18.46 16.64 2.39
CA PHE A 106 -18.14 16.09 1.07
C PHE A 106 -18.19 17.13 -0.06
N GLU A 107 -19.17 18.05 -0.05
CA GLU A 107 -19.27 19.07 -1.10
C GLU A 107 -18.13 20.09 -1.02
N TYR A 108 -17.64 20.38 0.19
CA TYR A 108 -16.45 21.22 0.37
C TYR A 108 -15.22 20.54 -0.25
N ILE A 109 -14.97 19.28 0.06
CA ILE A 109 -13.85 18.51 -0.50
C ILE A 109 -13.94 18.47 -2.03
N LYS A 110 -15.12 18.09 -2.56
CA LYS A 110 -15.39 18.04 -4.00
C LYS A 110 -15.16 19.39 -4.68
N THR A 111 -15.65 20.47 -4.10
CA THR A 111 -15.47 21.83 -4.64
C THR A 111 -14.01 22.27 -4.60
N THR A 112 -13.30 21.97 -3.51
CA THR A 112 -11.88 22.29 -3.35
C THR A 112 -11.05 21.56 -4.40
N LEU A 113 -11.23 20.25 -4.57
CA LEU A 113 -10.49 19.46 -5.56
C LEU A 113 -10.77 19.94 -7.00
N LYS A 114 -12.01 20.31 -7.32
CA LYS A 114 -12.38 20.88 -8.62
C LYS A 114 -11.80 22.28 -8.85
N LYS A 115 -11.82 23.15 -7.84
CA LYS A 115 -11.33 24.53 -7.96
C LYS A 115 -9.81 24.58 -8.05
N CYS A 116 -9.14 23.76 -7.23
CA CYS A 116 -7.70 23.84 -7.07
C CYS A 116 -6.93 22.92 -8.03
N GLN A 117 -7.60 21.93 -8.62
CA GLN A 117 -7.01 20.98 -9.56
C GLN A 117 -5.75 20.27 -9.03
N SER A 118 -5.65 20.13 -7.71
CA SER A 118 -4.54 19.50 -7.01
C SER A 118 -5.03 18.88 -5.67
N PRO A 119 -4.35 17.85 -5.14
CA PRO A 119 -4.72 17.19 -3.90
C PRO A 119 -4.82 18.09 -2.67
N ILE A 120 -5.66 17.68 -1.72
CA ILE A 120 -5.63 18.23 -0.36
C ILE A 120 -4.59 17.45 0.42
N VAL A 121 -3.65 18.16 1.03
CA VAL A 121 -2.59 17.58 1.87
C VAL A 121 -3.14 17.43 3.28
N LEU A 122 -2.94 16.26 3.89
CA LEU A 122 -3.37 15.96 5.24
C LEU A 122 -2.16 15.63 6.11
N LYS A 123 -2.04 16.30 7.26
CA LYS A 123 -1.23 15.82 8.36
C LYS A 123 -2.13 14.97 9.26
N ILE A 124 -1.74 13.72 9.48
CA ILE A 124 -2.49 12.78 10.29
C ILE A 124 -1.62 12.23 11.42
N ARG A 125 -2.26 11.69 12.46
CA ARG A 125 -1.57 10.97 13.52
C ARG A 125 -1.80 9.47 13.38
N ILE A 126 -0.72 8.71 13.22
CA ILE A 126 -0.70 7.24 13.32
C ILE A 126 -0.02 6.92 14.64
N ASP A 127 -0.81 6.38 15.58
CA ASP A 127 -0.42 6.18 16.98
C ASP A 127 0.08 7.46 17.66
N ARG A 128 1.39 7.70 17.61
CA ARG A 128 2.07 8.89 18.18
C ARG A 128 2.94 9.64 17.18
N SER A 129 2.98 9.19 15.93
CA SER A 129 3.82 9.75 14.88
C SER A 129 2.98 10.55 13.91
N ALA A 130 3.51 11.72 13.51
CA ALA A 130 2.94 12.50 12.42
C ALA A 130 3.21 11.79 11.08
N HIS A 131 2.20 11.77 10.22
CA HIS A 131 2.24 11.18 8.90
C HIS A 131 1.52 12.07 7.90
N MET A 132 1.86 11.97 6.61
CA MET A 132 1.24 12.77 5.56
C MET A 132 0.53 11.90 4.53
N ASN A 133 -0.75 12.21 4.30
CA ASN A 133 -1.58 11.59 3.28
C ASN A 133 -2.10 12.66 2.31
N LEU A 134 -2.64 12.23 1.16
CA LEU A 134 -3.34 13.14 0.24
C LEU A 134 -4.78 12.67 -0.01
N ILE A 135 -5.70 13.62 -0.13
CA ILE A 135 -7.00 13.38 -0.77
C ILE A 135 -6.83 13.67 -2.27
N THR A 136 -6.91 12.64 -3.10
CA THR A 136 -6.58 12.70 -4.53
C THR A 136 -7.79 12.59 -5.46
N GLY A 137 -9.00 12.55 -4.91
CA GLY A 137 -10.23 12.35 -5.67
C GLY A 137 -11.46 12.20 -4.78
N TYR A 138 -12.61 12.01 -5.43
CA TYR A 138 -13.90 11.81 -4.79
C TYR A 138 -14.81 10.97 -5.69
N GLY A 139 -15.89 10.42 -5.13
CA GLY A 139 -16.92 9.80 -5.95
C GLY A 139 -18.21 9.46 -5.24
N GLU A 140 -19.22 9.14 -6.02
CA GLU A 140 -20.60 8.89 -5.58
C GLU A 140 -21.18 7.65 -6.26
N LYS A 141 -21.87 6.79 -5.49
CA LYS A 141 -22.71 5.69 -5.97
C LYS A 141 -24.05 5.77 -5.23
N GLY A 142 -25.09 6.27 -5.90
CA GLY A 142 -26.35 6.61 -5.23
C GLY A 142 -26.09 7.63 -4.11
N ASP A 143 -26.54 7.34 -2.90
CA ASP A 143 -26.33 8.19 -1.72
C ASP A 143 -24.98 7.99 -1.02
N CYS A 144 -24.14 7.08 -1.54
CA CYS A 144 -22.84 6.78 -0.95
C CYS A 144 -21.77 7.75 -1.46
N LYS A 145 -21.28 8.61 -0.56
CA LYS A 145 -20.24 9.62 -0.83
C LYS A 145 -18.86 9.15 -0.35
N TYR A 146 -17.88 9.19 -1.25
CA TYR A 146 -16.54 8.65 -1.06
C TYR A 146 -15.45 9.68 -1.36
N ILE A 147 -14.37 9.66 -0.59
CA ILE A 147 -13.15 10.42 -0.89
C ILE A 147 -11.98 9.47 -1.14
N LEU A 148 -11.18 9.75 -2.16
CA LEU A 148 -10.00 8.96 -2.50
C LEU A 148 -8.81 9.44 -1.68
N VAL A 149 -8.22 8.54 -0.90
CA VAL A 149 -7.04 8.82 -0.08
C VAL A 149 -5.87 7.98 -0.56
N THR A 150 -4.70 8.60 -0.62
CA THR A 150 -3.42 7.93 -0.83
C THR A 150 -2.57 8.03 0.44
N ASP A 151 -1.90 6.94 0.76
CA ASP A 151 -1.00 6.84 1.91
C ASP A 151 0.36 6.29 1.42
N PRO A 152 1.47 7.03 1.54
CA PRO A 152 2.78 6.57 1.06
C PRO A 152 3.37 5.39 1.85
N GLN A 153 2.78 4.98 2.98
CA GLN A 153 3.13 3.74 3.69
C GLN A 153 2.33 2.52 3.20
N ASN A 154 1.19 2.74 2.54
CA ASN A 154 0.29 1.65 2.19
C ASN A 154 0.59 1.09 0.79
N SER A 155 1.09 -0.15 0.74
CA SER A 155 1.39 -0.87 -0.50
C SER A 155 0.16 -1.16 -1.39
N ILE A 156 -1.06 -1.00 -0.86
CA ILE A 156 -2.31 -1.24 -1.59
C ILE A 156 -2.69 -0.07 -2.52
N GLY A 157 -1.97 1.07 -2.44
CA GLY A 157 -2.17 2.22 -3.31
C GLY A 157 -3.24 3.19 -2.78
N GLU A 158 -4.20 3.57 -3.63
CA GLU A 158 -5.25 4.54 -3.26
C GLU A 158 -6.56 3.85 -2.92
N THR A 159 -7.22 4.33 -1.87
CA THR A 159 -8.49 3.76 -1.36
C THR A 159 -9.55 4.83 -1.25
N TYR A 160 -10.74 4.55 -1.79
CA TYR A 160 -11.92 5.36 -1.54
C TYR A 160 -12.50 5.02 -0.17
N TYR A 161 -12.61 6.01 0.70
CA TYR A 161 -13.26 5.90 2.00
C TYR A 161 -14.62 6.59 1.95
N LYS A 162 -15.64 5.95 2.52
CA LYS A 162 -16.91 6.65 2.78
C LYS A 162 -16.61 7.82 3.71
N ILE A 163 -17.21 8.99 3.46
CA ILE A 163 -16.85 10.23 4.19
C ILE A 163 -16.88 10.07 5.72
N ASN A 164 -17.92 9.41 6.26
CA ASN A 164 -18.03 9.16 7.72
C ASN A 164 -16.95 8.18 8.24
N GLU A 165 -16.54 7.23 7.41
CA GLU A 165 -15.50 6.24 7.76
C GLU A 165 -14.11 6.85 7.73
N PHE A 166 -13.84 7.73 6.77
CA PHE A 166 -12.63 8.54 6.73
C PHE A 166 -12.43 9.27 8.06
N ARG A 167 -13.45 9.99 8.53
CA ARG A 167 -13.37 10.77 9.78
C ARG A 167 -13.22 9.91 11.03
N ARG A 168 -13.85 8.72 11.06
CA ARG A 168 -13.73 7.79 12.18
C ARG A 168 -12.36 7.13 12.27
N LYS A 169 -11.72 6.85 11.13
CA LYS A 169 -10.48 6.06 11.06
C LYS A 169 -9.22 6.88 10.92
N ILE A 170 -9.30 8.08 10.36
CA ILE A 170 -8.13 8.92 10.06
C ILE A 170 -8.17 10.14 10.97
N ASN A 171 -7.24 10.17 11.93
CA ASN A 171 -7.07 11.29 12.85
C ASN A 171 -6.30 12.42 12.15
N VAL A 172 -7.03 13.33 11.52
CA VAL A 172 -6.45 14.50 10.83
C VAL A 172 -6.15 15.61 11.85
N GLU A 173 -4.89 16.03 11.90
CA GLU A 173 -4.41 17.11 12.76
C GLU A 173 -4.43 18.48 12.09
N SER A 174 -4.12 18.51 10.79
CA SER A 174 -4.04 19.73 9.98
C SER A 174 -4.26 19.38 8.52
N ALA A 175 -4.68 20.35 7.71
CA ALA A 175 -4.91 20.12 6.28
C ALA A 175 -4.64 21.38 5.46
N TRP A 176 -4.20 21.19 4.22
CA TRP A 176 -3.91 22.27 3.29
C TRP A 176 -4.55 22.01 1.93
N ALA A 177 -5.24 23.01 1.40
CA ALA A 177 -5.62 23.02 0.00
C ALA A 177 -4.40 23.46 -0.81
N THR A 178 -4.08 22.70 -1.86
CA THR A 178 -3.01 23.05 -2.80
C THR A 178 -3.62 23.29 -4.16
N LYS A 179 -3.04 24.19 -4.95
CA LYS A 179 -3.57 24.60 -6.25
C LYS A 179 -2.51 24.64 -7.34
N VAL A 180 -2.90 24.19 -8.53
CA VAL A 180 -2.12 24.26 -9.78
C VAL A 180 -3.03 24.77 -10.92
N LYS A 181 -2.45 25.32 -11.98
CA LYS A 181 -3.20 25.99 -13.07
C LYS A 181 -3.88 25.04 -14.06
N ASP A 182 -3.48 23.79 -14.11
CA ASP A 182 -3.90 22.84 -15.15
C ASP A 182 -5.14 22.02 -14.74
N ASN A 183 -5.93 21.60 -15.73
CA ASN A 183 -7.08 20.71 -15.50
C ASN A 183 -6.62 19.25 -15.36
N ASN A 184 -6.42 18.82 -14.11
CA ASN A 184 -5.86 17.52 -13.77
C ASN A 184 -6.89 16.48 -13.33
N LEU A 185 -8.09 16.89 -12.93
CA LEU A 185 -9.13 15.98 -12.43
C LEU A 185 -9.95 15.36 -13.58
N ASP A 186 -10.19 14.05 -13.55
CA ASP A 186 -10.98 13.33 -14.56
C ASP A 186 -11.60 12.06 -13.97
N GLU A 187 -12.46 11.42 -14.75
CA GLU A 187 -13.11 10.17 -14.37
C GLU A 187 -12.07 9.09 -14.03
N ASP A 188 -12.35 8.32 -12.98
CA ASP A 188 -11.45 7.28 -12.50
C ASP A 188 -11.51 6.03 -13.38
N LYS A 189 -10.75 6.09 -14.48
CA LYS A 189 -10.60 4.97 -15.43
C LYS A 189 -9.97 3.73 -14.80
N ALA A 190 -9.23 3.86 -13.68
CA ALA A 190 -8.61 2.71 -13.02
C ALA A 190 -9.65 1.93 -12.19
N LEU A 191 -10.52 2.65 -11.48
CA LEU A 191 -11.68 2.07 -10.82
C LEU A 191 -12.63 1.43 -11.83
N GLN A 192 -12.92 2.11 -12.95
CA GLN A 192 -13.80 1.57 -13.99
C GLN A 192 -13.27 0.26 -14.61
N ARG A 193 -11.95 0.13 -14.82
CA ARG A 193 -11.37 -1.14 -15.27
C ARG A 193 -11.49 -2.24 -14.23
N SER A 194 -11.30 -1.91 -12.96
CA SER A 194 -11.44 -2.88 -11.86
C SER A 194 -12.87 -3.37 -11.74
N LEU A 195 -13.85 -2.46 -11.89
CA LEU A 195 -15.27 -2.78 -12.01
C LEU A 195 -15.54 -3.77 -13.13
N ASN A 196 -15.18 -3.42 -14.37
CA ASN A 196 -15.46 -4.24 -15.54
C ASN A 196 -14.86 -5.67 -15.41
N PHE A 197 -13.67 -5.78 -14.84
CA PHE A 197 -13.03 -7.08 -14.59
C PHE A 197 -13.83 -7.94 -13.59
N ILE A 198 -14.35 -7.33 -12.52
CA ILE A 198 -15.15 -8.06 -11.53
C ILE A 198 -16.52 -8.41 -12.10
N ASP A 199 -17.12 -7.51 -12.89
CA ASP A 199 -18.38 -7.77 -13.58
C ASP A 199 -18.26 -8.98 -14.52
N GLU A 200 -17.18 -9.07 -15.30
CA GLU A 200 -16.88 -10.24 -16.15
C GLU A 200 -16.83 -11.55 -15.35
N PHE A 201 -16.17 -11.51 -14.18
CA PHE A 201 -16.13 -12.66 -13.28
C PHE A 201 -17.51 -13.04 -12.74
N ILE A 202 -18.27 -12.06 -12.25
CA ILE A 202 -19.62 -12.28 -11.70
C ILE A 202 -20.53 -12.87 -12.77
N GLU A 203 -20.49 -12.34 -14.00
CA GLU A 203 -21.28 -12.83 -15.13
C GLU A 203 -20.91 -14.28 -15.47
N LYS A 204 -19.61 -14.59 -15.57
CA LYS A 204 -19.14 -15.94 -15.91
C LYS A 204 -19.56 -17.00 -14.88
N PHE A 205 -19.61 -16.64 -13.60
CA PHE A 205 -19.87 -17.58 -12.50
C PHE A 205 -21.22 -17.36 -11.81
N GLN A 206 -22.17 -16.70 -12.48
CA GLN A 206 -23.44 -16.28 -11.88
C GLN A 206 -24.26 -17.45 -11.33
N ASP A 207 -24.26 -18.60 -12.02
CA ASP A 207 -24.96 -19.81 -11.60
C ASP A 207 -24.31 -20.45 -10.36
N SER A 208 -22.98 -20.54 -10.34
CA SER A 208 -22.25 -21.03 -9.17
C SER A 208 -22.43 -20.12 -7.95
N ILE A 209 -22.50 -18.79 -8.16
CA ILE A 209 -22.85 -17.83 -7.09
C ILE A 209 -24.25 -18.14 -6.55
N TYR A 210 -25.20 -18.44 -7.43
CA TYR A 210 -26.56 -18.75 -7.03
C TYR A 210 -26.62 -20.01 -6.17
N ASP A 211 -25.99 -21.10 -6.62
CA ASP A 211 -25.92 -22.35 -5.87
C ASP A 211 -25.21 -22.17 -4.53
N PHE A 212 -24.09 -21.46 -4.50
CA PHE A 212 -23.36 -21.20 -3.26
C PHE A 212 -24.14 -20.32 -2.28
N SER A 213 -24.92 -19.36 -2.78
CA SER A 213 -25.71 -18.46 -1.94
C SER A 213 -26.89 -19.15 -1.26
N ARG A 214 -27.45 -20.23 -1.84
CA ARG A 214 -28.57 -20.99 -1.27
C ARG A 214 -28.25 -21.59 0.09
N ASP A 215 -27.01 -22.05 0.26
CA ASP A 215 -26.53 -22.68 1.49
C ASP A 215 -25.92 -21.65 2.47
N SER A 216 -25.87 -20.37 2.09
CA SER A 216 -25.24 -19.31 2.87
C SER A 216 -26.28 -18.41 3.54
N ILE A 217 -25.94 -17.85 4.70
CA ILE A 217 -26.74 -16.82 5.38
C ILE A 217 -26.66 -15.45 4.64
N ILE A 218 -25.81 -15.33 3.62
CA ILE A 218 -25.54 -14.05 2.96
C ILE A 218 -26.48 -13.84 1.78
N ASP A 219 -27.00 -12.63 1.71
CA ASP A 219 -27.79 -12.15 0.59
C ASP A 219 -26.98 -12.24 -0.72
N ARG A 220 -27.50 -13.01 -1.68
CA ARG A 220 -26.93 -13.17 -3.03
C ARG A 220 -26.60 -11.82 -3.67
N THR A 221 -27.40 -10.79 -3.43
CA THR A 221 -27.17 -9.46 -4.01
C THR A 221 -25.82 -8.87 -3.61
N LEU A 222 -25.27 -9.25 -2.45
CA LEU A 222 -23.92 -8.84 -2.02
C LEU A 222 -22.83 -9.58 -2.80
N LEU A 223 -23.01 -10.87 -3.09
CA LEU A 223 -22.05 -11.61 -3.94
C LEU A 223 -22.09 -11.17 -5.40
N LEU A 224 -23.20 -10.56 -5.84
CA LEU A 224 -23.32 -9.97 -7.17
C LEU A 224 -22.93 -8.48 -7.21
N ASP A 225 -22.54 -7.86 -6.09
CA ASP A 225 -22.08 -6.47 -6.06
C ASP A 225 -20.56 -6.40 -6.21
N PRO A 226 -20.01 -5.79 -7.28
CA PRO A 226 -18.57 -5.63 -7.46
C PRO A 226 -17.87 -4.94 -6.29
N TRP A 227 -18.58 -4.10 -5.52
CA TRP A 227 -17.99 -3.43 -4.35
C TRP A 227 -17.60 -4.41 -3.24
N SER A 228 -18.26 -5.57 -3.13
CA SER A 228 -17.89 -6.62 -2.18
C SER A 228 -16.45 -7.07 -2.38
N TYR A 229 -16.06 -7.19 -3.65
CA TYR A 229 -14.74 -7.60 -4.08
C TYR A 229 -13.72 -6.48 -3.87
N LEU A 230 -14.03 -5.25 -4.28
CA LEU A 230 -13.12 -4.11 -4.11
C LEU A 230 -12.90 -3.70 -2.65
N SER A 231 -13.83 -4.03 -1.76
CA SER A 231 -13.70 -3.75 -0.34
C SER A 231 -12.79 -4.73 0.41
N TYR A 232 -12.37 -5.81 -0.24
CA TYR A 232 -11.53 -6.83 0.39
C TYR A 232 -10.18 -6.23 0.81
N LYS A 233 -9.63 -6.67 1.95
CA LYS A 233 -8.43 -6.06 2.56
C LYS A 233 -7.22 -6.13 1.64
N ASP A 234 -7.05 -7.24 0.92
CA ASP A 234 -5.96 -7.43 -0.04
C ASP A 234 -6.54 -7.72 -1.44
N PRO A 235 -6.91 -6.66 -2.19
CA PRO A 235 -7.57 -6.82 -3.49
C PRO A 235 -6.70 -7.58 -4.50
N SER A 236 -5.38 -7.61 -4.31
CA SER A 236 -4.44 -8.29 -5.21
C SER A 236 -4.56 -9.82 -5.16
N ILE A 237 -4.87 -10.39 -4.00
CA ILE A 237 -5.09 -11.83 -3.84
C ILE A 237 -6.34 -12.22 -4.62
N LEU A 238 -7.41 -11.46 -4.41
CA LEU A 238 -8.71 -11.69 -5.01
C LEU A 238 -8.67 -11.56 -6.54
N ALA A 239 -8.02 -10.51 -7.05
CA ALA A 239 -7.83 -10.34 -8.50
C ALA A 239 -7.12 -11.52 -9.14
N GLN A 240 -6.09 -12.06 -8.49
CA GLN A 240 -5.37 -13.21 -9.04
C GLN A 240 -6.26 -14.45 -9.09
N LEU A 241 -6.95 -14.78 -7.99
CA LEU A 241 -7.83 -15.95 -7.95
C LEU A 241 -8.91 -15.86 -9.03
N ILE A 242 -9.51 -14.68 -9.18
CA ILE A 242 -10.46 -14.40 -10.25
C ILE A 242 -9.82 -14.60 -11.63
N ASN A 243 -8.64 -14.04 -11.86
CA ASN A 243 -7.95 -14.15 -13.14
C ASN A 243 -7.59 -15.61 -13.49
N ASP A 244 -7.14 -16.40 -12.51
CA ASP A 244 -6.83 -17.82 -12.71
C ASP A 244 -8.11 -18.59 -13.08
N LEU A 245 -9.22 -18.30 -12.40
CA LEU A 245 -10.53 -18.88 -12.71
C LEU A 245 -11.05 -18.45 -14.10
N LEU A 246 -10.89 -17.19 -14.49
CA LEU A 246 -11.33 -16.69 -15.81
C LEU A 246 -10.56 -17.34 -16.96
N ASN A 247 -9.27 -17.65 -16.76
CA ASN A 247 -8.39 -18.22 -17.80
C ASN A 247 -8.41 -19.76 -17.87
N LYS A 248 -9.06 -20.45 -16.92
CA LYS A 248 -9.21 -21.91 -16.96
C LYS A 248 -10.14 -22.37 -18.09
N LYS A 249 -9.71 -23.41 -18.82
CA LYS A 249 -10.46 -24.01 -19.94
C LYS A 249 -11.55 -25.00 -19.50
N SER A 250 -11.44 -25.59 -18.32
CA SER A 250 -12.41 -26.55 -17.75
C SER A 250 -12.47 -26.41 -16.23
N TYR A 251 -13.67 -26.47 -15.66
CA TYR A 251 -13.94 -26.41 -14.22
C TYR A 251 -14.23 -27.82 -13.72
N ASN A 252 -13.18 -28.58 -13.42
CA ASN A 252 -13.37 -29.91 -12.81
C ASN A 252 -13.20 -29.89 -11.28
N ASP A 253 -12.75 -28.76 -10.72
CA ASP A 253 -12.52 -28.59 -9.29
C ASP A 253 -13.07 -27.24 -8.82
N ASP A 254 -14.20 -27.30 -8.11
CA ASP A 254 -14.89 -26.15 -7.51
C ASP A 254 -14.14 -25.53 -6.32
N THR A 255 -13.02 -26.12 -5.89
CA THR A 255 -12.35 -25.72 -4.64
C THR A 255 -11.88 -24.26 -4.67
N GLU A 256 -11.20 -23.82 -5.73
CA GLU A 256 -10.73 -22.43 -5.86
C GLU A 256 -11.88 -21.41 -5.95
N LEU A 257 -12.98 -21.78 -6.61
CA LEU A 257 -14.15 -20.91 -6.72
C LEU A 257 -14.84 -20.75 -5.36
N LYS A 258 -14.99 -21.84 -4.61
CA LYS A 258 -15.50 -21.84 -3.24
C LYS A 258 -14.61 -21.02 -2.30
N GLU A 259 -13.29 -21.04 -2.50
CA GLU A 259 -12.35 -20.20 -1.74
C GLU A 259 -12.58 -18.72 -2.01
N VAL A 260 -12.71 -18.30 -3.27
CA VAL A 260 -13.03 -16.89 -3.60
C VAL A 260 -14.29 -16.45 -2.88
N PHE A 261 -15.37 -17.23 -3.00
CA PHE A 261 -16.63 -16.87 -2.34
C PHE A 261 -16.51 -16.86 -0.83
N LYS A 262 -15.78 -17.82 -0.22
CA LYS A 262 -15.52 -17.83 1.22
C LYS A 262 -14.79 -16.55 1.67
N LEU A 263 -13.75 -16.11 0.95
CA LEU A 263 -13.04 -14.87 1.28
C LEU A 263 -13.94 -13.63 1.23
N ILE A 264 -14.80 -13.54 0.21
CA ILE A 264 -15.77 -12.45 0.08
C ILE A 264 -16.80 -12.49 1.20
N ILE A 265 -17.34 -13.67 1.49
CA ILE A 265 -18.28 -13.90 2.59
C ILE A 265 -17.67 -13.49 3.91
N ASP A 266 -16.48 -13.98 4.25
CA ASP A 266 -15.79 -13.64 5.50
C ASP A 266 -15.57 -12.11 5.62
N ASN A 267 -15.21 -11.46 4.51
CA ASN A 267 -15.10 -10.00 4.44
C ASN A 267 -16.45 -9.26 4.62
N ILE A 268 -17.56 -9.79 4.08
CA ILE A 268 -18.91 -9.26 4.32
C ILE A 268 -19.28 -9.41 5.80
N GLN A 269 -19.04 -10.58 6.38
CA GLN A 269 -19.44 -10.89 7.76
C GLN A 269 -18.65 -10.11 8.79
N THR A 270 -17.32 -10.02 8.63
CA THR A 270 -16.45 -9.24 9.54
C THR A 270 -16.80 -7.77 9.58
N LYS A 271 -17.41 -7.23 8.51
CA LYS A 271 -17.91 -5.86 8.46
C LYS A 271 -19.31 -5.70 9.07
N ASN A 272 -19.86 -6.75 9.70
CA ASN A 272 -21.18 -6.78 10.35
C ASN A 272 -22.32 -6.29 9.43
N ILE A 273 -22.25 -6.61 8.14
CA ILE A 273 -23.21 -6.14 7.13
C ILE A 273 -24.56 -6.88 7.23
N LYS A 274 -24.66 -7.92 8.06
CA LYS A 274 -25.78 -8.88 8.13
C LYS A 274 -27.18 -8.28 8.37
N ASN A 275 -27.30 -7.04 8.87
CA ASN A 275 -28.60 -6.52 9.33
C ASN A 275 -29.21 -5.34 8.54
N ASN A 276 -28.57 -4.83 7.48
CA ASN A 276 -29.11 -3.68 6.74
C ASN A 276 -29.45 -4.02 5.29
N LEU A 277 -30.58 -4.69 5.11
CA LEU A 277 -31.29 -4.93 3.83
C LEU A 277 -31.95 -3.65 3.26
N GLN A 278 -31.33 -2.47 3.44
CA GLN A 278 -31.82 -1.25 2.80
C GLN A 278 -31.26 -1.15 1.37
N LYS A 279 -32.11 -0.64 0.45
CA LYS A 279 -31.90 -0.51 -1.00
C LYS A 279 -30.58 0.13 -1.48
N THR A 280 -29.77 0.70 -0.58
CA THR A 280 -28.49 1.33 -0.90
C THR A 280 -27.47 1.04 0.19
N PHE A 281 -26.81 -0.12 0.10
CA PHE A 281 -25.69 -0.45 0.99
C PHE A 281 -24.43 0.34 0.57
N CYS A 282 -23.83 1.08 1.52
CA CYS A 282 -22.58 1.79 1.30
C CYS A 282 -21.41 1.07 1.97
N TRP A 283 -20.51 0.52 1.16
CA TRP A 283 -19.25 -0.04 1.64
C TRP A 283 -18.42 1.03 2.36
N PRO A 284 -17.77 0.71 3.49
CA PRO A 284 -17.01 1.70 4.26
C PRO A 284 -15.76 2.18 3.53
N TYR A 285 -15.18 1.32 2.71
CA TYR A 285 -14.06 1.63 1.82
C TYR A 285 -14.05 0.68 0.64
N ILE A 286 -13.52 1.14 -0.50
CA ILE A 286 -13.30 0.36 -1.72
C ILE A 286 -11.93 0.72 -2.29
N ASN A 287 -11.14 -0.28 -2.66
CA ASN A 287 -9.84 -0.05 -3.29
C ASN A 287 -10.04 0.43 -4.73
N LYS A 288 -9.28 1.45 -5.15
CA LYS A 288 -9.36 2.02 -6.51
C LYS A 288 -8.94 1.00 -7.58
N THR A 289 -7.90 0.24 -7.30
CA THR A 289 -7.35 -0.76 -8.21
C THR A 289 -7.41 -2.14 -7.59
N ILE A 290 -7.99 -3.10 -8.31
CA ILE A 290 -7.86 -4.52 -7.96
C ILE A 290 -6.57 -5.15 -8.51
N PHE A 291 -5.80 -4.41 -9.33
CA PHE A 291 -4.56 -4.87 -9.95
C PHE A 291 -3.36 -3.96 -9.74
N ARG A 292 -2.32 -4.52 -9.10
CA ARG A 292 -0.90 -4.55 -9.50
C ARG A 292 -0.08 -5.01 -8.30
N LEU A 293 0.27 -6.30 -8.28
CA LEU A 293 1.53 -6.77 -7.70
C LEU A 293 2.36 -7.38 -8.83
N LYS A 294 2.84 -6.52 -9.73
CA LYS A 294 4.26 -6.60 -10.05
C LYS A 294 4.87 -5.58 -9.10
N ASP A 295 5.59 -6.06 -8.09
CA ASP A 295 6.75 -5.39 -7.47
C ASP A 295 6.93 -5.63 -5.96
N LEU A 296 6.01 -6.28 -5.22
CA LEU A 296 6.31 -6.67 -3.82
C LEU A 296 5.71 -8.03 -3.44
N ASN A 297 6.41 -9.11 -3.78
CA ASN A 297 6.18 -10.40 -3.14
C ASN A 297 6.82 -10.46 -1.72
N TYR A 298 6.76 -9.37 -0.95
CA TYR A 298 7.36 -9.28 0.39
C TYR A 298 6.46 -9.85 1.50
N ILE A 299 6.87 -10.95 2.11
CA ILE A 299 6.17 -11.66 3.19
C ILE A 299 6.80 -11.24 4.53
N ASP A 300 5.98 -10.81 5.48
CA ASP A 300 6.43 -10.57 6.86
C ASP A 300 6.94 -11.88 7.48
N GLU A 301 8.12 -11.86 8.09
CA GLU A 301 8.76 -13.04 8.69
C GLU A 301 7.86 -13.74 9.73
N ASN A 302 7.06 -12.99 10.48
CA ASN A 302 6.17 -13.53 11.50
C ASN A 302 5.05 -14.40 10.91
N LEU A 303 4.72 -14.20 9.63
CA LEU A 303 3.72 -14.99 8.91
C LEU A 303 4.28 -16.35 8.45
N LEU A 304 5.59 -16.55 8.52
CA LEU A 304 6.25 -17.83 8.25
C LEU A 304 6.40 -18.67 9.52
N GLY A 305 6.53 -18.03 10.69
CA GLY A 305 7.10 -18.65 11.89
C GLY A 305 6.23 -19.53 12.79
N ASN A 306 4.91 -19.71 12.55
CA ASN A 306 4.05 -20.38 13.55
C ASN A 306 3.01 -21.40 13.03
N LYS A 307 3.02 -21.76 11.74
CA LYS A 307 2.03 -22.72 11.16
C LYS A 307 2.60 -23.58 10.01
N ILE A 308 3.84 -24.05 10.13
CA ILE A 308 4.40 -25.04 9.19
C ILE A 308 4.35 -26.45 9.80
N ASP A 309 3.36 -26.71 10.65
CA ASP A 309 3.07 -28.05 11.19
C ASP A 309 1.68 -28.46 10.69
N ASN A 310 1.63 -29.25 9.61
CA ASN A 310 0.49 -30.02 9.05
C ASN A 310 -0.91 -29.36 8.89
N GLU A 311 -1.17 -28.14 9.36
CA GLU A 311 -2.46 -27.44 9.31
C GLU A 311 -2.47 -26.20 8.40
N GLY A 312 -1.45 -26.05 7.54
CA GLY A 312 -1.47 -25.17 6.38
C GLY A 312 -0.87 -23.79 6.61
N ILE A 313 0.09 -23.47 5.75
CA ILE A 313 0.58 -22.11 5.50
C ILE A 313 -0.63 -21.20 5.23
N ASN A 314 -0.64 -19.97 5.76
CA ASN A 314 -1.65 -18.99 5.43
C ASN A 314 -1.80 -18.90 3.90
N LEU A 315 -2.99 -19.12 3.35
CA LEU A 315 -3.24 -19.18 1.91
C LEU A 315 -2.75 -17.92 1.16
N SER A 316 -2.79 -16.75 1.81
CA SER A 316 -2.21 -15.52 1.24
C SER A 316 -0.69 -15.60 1.10
N VAL A 317 0.00 -16.18 2.08
CA VAL A 317 1.45 -16.42 2.06
C VAL A 317 1.77 -17.49 1.02
N PHE A 318 1.05 -18.61 1.04
CA PHE A 318 1.19 -19.71 0.10
C PHE A 318 1.09 -19.24 -1.36
N ASN A 319 0.03 -18.49 -1.69
CA ASN A 319 -0.20 -17.99 -3.03
C ASN A 319 0.87 -16.97 -3.47
N ARG A 320 1.46 -16.21 -2.54
CA ARG A 320 2.56 -15.29 -2.85
C ARG A 320 3.86 -16.04 -3.14
N ILE A 321 4.15 -17.11 -2.41
CA ILE A 321 5.32 -17.96 -2.66
C ILE A 321 5.16 -18.70 -4.00
N LYS A 322 3.99 -19.28 -4.28
CA LYS A 322 3.69 -20.02 -5.52
C LYS A 322 3.86 -19.18 -6.79
N ARG A 323 3.72 -17.85 -6.71
CA ARG A 323 3.87 -16.92 -7.85
C ARG A 323 5.32 -16.67 -8.28
N GLY A 324 6.30 -17.16 -7.52
CA GLY A 324 7.72 -17.05 -7.84
C GLY A 324 8.31 -15.70 -7.44
N ASN A 325 9.47 -15.74 -6.76
CA ASN A 325 10.21 -14.58 -6.23
C ASN A 325 9.55 -13.90 -5.03
N ALA A 326 8.98 -14.66 -4.08
CA ALA A 326 8.65 -14.10 -2.79
C ALA A 326 9.89 -13.79 -1.98
N PHE A 327 9.88 -12.71 -1.21
CA PHE A 327 10.97 -12.26 -0.36
C PHE A 327 10.48 -12.11 1.07
N THR A 328 11.35 -12.29 2.04
CA THR A 328 11.11 -11.89 3.43
C THR A 328 12.41 -11.37 4.03
N VAL A 329 12.30 -10.52 5.06
CA VAL A 329 13.46 -10.04 5.82
C VAL A 329 13.40 -10.62 7.21
N LEU A 330 14.46 -11.33 7.59
CA LEU A 330 14.67 -11.85 8.93
C LEU A 330 15.40 -10.79 9.76
N LYS A 331 14.63 -9.96 10.47
CA LYS A 331 15.13 -8.71 11.04
C LYS A 331 16.25 -8.93 12.06
N ASN A 332 16.11 -9.96 12.90
CA ASN A 332 17.09 -10.26 13.95
C ASN A 332 18.49 -10.61 13.41
N TYR A 333 18.58 -11.00 12.15
CA TYR A 333 19.81 -11.48 11.50
C TYR A 333 20.25 -10.59 10.33
N ALA A 334 19.55 -9.49 10.01
CA ALA A 334 19.80 -8.66 8.83
C ALA A 334 19.81 -9.44 7.51
N ILE A 335 18.99 -10.48 7.39
CA ILE A 335 18.96 -11.32 6.18
C ILE A 335 17.72 -11.04 5.36
N THR A 336 17.89 -10.87 4.05
CA THR A 336 16.80 -10.99 3.07
C THR A 336 16.87 -12.35 2.41
N ILE A 337 15.78 -13.11 2.43
CA ILE A 337 15.67 -14.39 1.74
C ILE A 337 14.60 -14.32 0.66
N GLN A 338 14.80 -15.09 -0.39
CA GLN A 338 13.81 -15.41 -1.41
C GLN A 338 13.14 -16.74 -1.05
N LEU A 339 11.88 -16.91 -1.41
CA LEU A 339 11.04 -18.07 -1.10
C LEU A 339 10.52 -18.69 -2.40
N GLU A 340 10.46 -20.02 -2.41
CA GLU A 340 9.88 -20.84 -3.47
C GLU A 340 9.07 -21.98 -2.84
N LEU A 341 8.03 -22.44 -3.51
CA LEU A 341 7.24 -23.58 -3.08
C LEU A 341 7.44 -24.73 -4.07
N LYS A 342 7.92 -25.88 -3.57
CA LYS A 342 8.07 -27.11 -4.35
C LYS A 342 7.41 -28.24 -3.58
N GLU A 343 6.45 -28.94 -4.20
CA GLU A 343 5.78 -30.09 -3.59
C GLU A 343 5.20 -29.80 -2.18
N ASN A 344 4.61 -28.61 -2.02
CA ASN A 344 4.10 -28.07 -0.74
C ASN A 344 5.14 -27.83 0.36
N ILE A 345 6.43 -27.87 0.03
CA ILE A 345 7.54 -27.54 0.92
C ILE A 345 8.07 -26.16 0.54
N ILE A 346 8.29 -25.31 1.56
CA ILE A 346 8.90 -24.00 1.38
C ILE A 346 10.41 -24.15 1.29
N TYR A 347 10.96 -23.71 0.17
CA TYR A 347 12.39 -23.56 -0.05
C TYR A 347 12.77 -22.09 0.03
N VAL A 348 13.98 -21.83 0.51
CA VAL A 348 14.51 -20.49 0.66
C VAL A 348 15.91 -20.34 0.09
N LYS A 349 16.21 -19.16 -0.41
CA LYS A 349 17.53 -18.76 -0.91
C LYS A 349 17.92 -17.40 -0.33
N PRO A 350 18.98 -17.31 0.47
CA PRO A 350 19.48 -16.02 0.97
C PRO A 350 19.95 -15.12 -0.18
N VAL A 351 19.55 -13.85 -0.14
CA VAL A 351 19.82 -12.86 -1.21
C VAL A 351 20.72 -11.73 -0.71
N LYS A 352 20.52 -11.29 0.54
CA LYS A 352 21.35 -10.28 1.20
C LYS A 352 21.57 -10.69 2.65
N PHE A 353 22.80 -10.64 3.12
CA PHE A 353 23.17 -10.99 4.50
C PHE A 353 24.56 -10.40 4.85
N PRO A 354 24.91 -10.29 6.14
CA PRO A 354 26.23 -9.82 6.57
C PRO A 354 27.40 -10.63 6.01
N PHE A 355 28.50 -9.96 5.65
CA PHE A 355 29.65 -10.58 5.00
C PHE A 355 30.34 -11.66 5.85
N ASN A 356 30.24 -11.56 7.17
CA ASN A 356 30.83 -12.50 8.12
C ASN A 356 29.95 -13.73 8.41
N TYR A 357 28.76 -13.84 7.81
CA TYR A 357 27.91 -15.00 7.96
C TYR A 357 28.30 -16.10 6.98
N SER A 358 28.59 -17.29 7.51
CA SER A 358 28.82 -18.49 6.70
C SER A 358 27.48 -19.19 6.44
N ILE A 359 26.79 -18.77 5.39
CA ILE A 359 25.44 -19.24 5.03
C ILE A 359 25.46 -19.94 3.68
N ASN A 360 24.69 -21.04 3.57
CA ASN A 360 24.41 -21.67 2.29
C ASN A 360 23.54 -20.75 1.41
N THR A 361 24.09 -20.37 0.26
CA THR A 361 23.48 -19.44 -0.70
C THR A 361 22.60 -20.13 -1.74
N GLU A 362 22.47 -21.45 -1.68
CA GLU A 362 21.57 -22.20 -2.56
C GLU A 362 20.18 -22.41 -1.96
N TRP A 363 19.25 -22.83 -2.81
CA TRP A 363 17.90 -23.20 -2.40
C TRP A 363 17.93 -24.37 -1.42
N GLN A 364 17.33 -24.19 -0.25
CA GLN A 364 17.26 -25.20 0.81
C GLN A 364 15.92 -25.14 1.53
N ASN A 365 15.57 -26.19 2.26
CA ASN A 365 14.33 -26.21 3.04
C ASN A 365 14.33 -25.07 4.08
N TYR A 366 13.19 -24.41 4.26
CA TYR A 366 13.07 -23.29 5.21
C TYR A 366 13.44 -23.67 6.65
N ASN A 367 13.02 -24.84 7.13
CA ASN A 367 13.28 -25.28 8.51
C ASN A 367 14.78 -25.57 8.72
N ASP A 368 15.44 -26.16 7.72
CA ASP A 368 16.88 -26.41 7.76
C ASP A 368 17.67 -25.09 7.74
N PHE A 369 17.22 -24.13 6.93
CA PHE A 369 17.77 -22.79 6.90
C PHE A 369 17.64 -22.08 8.26
N MET A 370 16.44 -22.09 8.86
CA MET A 370 16.19 -21.47 10.16
C MET A 370 17.02 -22.11 11.27
N THR A 371 17.17 -23.43 11.25
CA THR A 371 18.03 -24.16 12.21
C THR A 371 19.48 -23.71 12.09
N SER A 372 19.97 -23.55 10.86
CA SER A 372 21.33 -23.07 10.59
C SER A 372 21.50 -21.62 11.05
N LEU A 373 20.46 -20.79 10.86
CA LEU A 373 20.47 -19.37 11.18
C LEU A 373 20.53 -19.09 12.69
N VAL A 374 19.91 -19.93 13.52
CA VAL A 374 19.93 -19.79 14.99
C VAL A 374 21.35 -19.88 15.56
N SER A 375 22.27 -20.57 14.86
CA SER A 375 23.67 -20.65 15.26
C SER A 375 24.49 -19.38 14.99
N LEU A 376 23.93 -18.41 14.26
CA LEU A 376 24.61 -17.17 13.89
C LEU A 376 24.29 -16.04 14.90
N PRO A 377 25.23 -15.11 15.13
CA PRO A 377 25.01 -13.99 16.03
C PRO A 377 23.92 -13.07 15.49
N THR A 378 22.98 -12.63 16.33
CA THR A 378 21.98 -11.62 15.96
C THR A 378 22.61 -10.24 15.76
N ILE A 379 21.89 -9.30 15.13
CA ILE A 379 22.35 -7.91 14.99
C ILE A 379 22.68 -7.29 16.35
N GLU A 380 21.89 -7.60 17.38
CA GLU A 380 22.05 -7.05 18.75
C GLU A 380 23.43 -7.39 19.34
N TYR A 381 23.98 -8.58 19.04
CA TYR A 381 25.33 -8.98 19.44
C TYR A 381 26.40 -7.98 18.94
N PHE A 382 26.26 -7.47 17.71
CA PHE A 382 27.20 -6.49 17.13
C PHE A 382 26.99 -5.07 17.67
N ALA A 383 25.83 -4.77 18.25
CA ALA A 383 25.57 -3.50 18.91
C ALA A 383 26.19 -3.44 20.31
N GLU A 384 26.28 -4.59 21.01
CA GLU A 384 26.86 -4.71 22.34
C GLU A 384 28.40 -4.86 22.33
N ASP A 385 29.00 -5.47 21.30
CA ASP A 385 30.45 -5.72 21.21
C ASP A 385 31.26 -4.50 20.72
N ARG A 386 30.80 -3.26 20.99
CA ARG A 386 31.53 -2.01 20.69
C ARG A 386 32.77 -1.80 21.56
N THR A 387 33.05 -2.71 22.51
CA THR A 387 34.21 -2.63 23.41
C THR A 387 35.46 -3.34 22.90
N ARG A 388 35.42 -4.01 21.74
CA ARG A 388 36.63 -4.59 21.13
C ARG A 388 37.18 -3.66 20.05
N PRO A 389 38.45 -3.21 20.14
CA PRO A 389 39.09 -2.48 19.06
C PRO A 389 39.02 -3.34 17.80
N MET A 390 38.55 -2.77 16.69
CA MET A 390 38.75 -3.37 15.37
C MET A 390 40.25 -3.53 15.17
N GLY A 391 40.75 -4.76 15.32
CA GLY A 391 42.14 -5.08 15.04
C GLY A 391 42.44 -4.76 13.58
N ASP A 392 43.54 -4.05 13.37
CA ASP A 392 44.04 -3.65 12.05
C ASP A 392 44.06 -4.85 11.10
N ALA A 393 43.11 -4.89 10.18
CA ALA A 393 43.18 -5.76 9.02
C ALA A 393 44.30 -5.22 8.11
N LYS A 394 45.50 -5.81 8.25
CA LYS A 394 46.56 -5.68 7.26
C LYS A 394 46.04 -6.16 5.91
N LEU A 395 45.79 -5.22 5.01
CA LEU A 395 45.73 -5.44 3.57
C LEU A 395 47.12 -5.93 3.13
N ASN A 396 47.23 -7.23 2.84
CA ASN A 396 48.30 -7.71 1.96
C ASN A 396 47.76 -7.65 0.52
N MET A 397 48.62 -7.10 -0.35
CA MET A 397 48.42 -6.74 -1.75
C MET A 397 47.87 -7.86 -2.63
#